data_AF-M1ITH2-F1
#
_entry.id   AF-M1ITH2-F1
#
_cell.length_a   1.000
_cell.length_b   1.000
_cell.length_c   1.000
_cell.angle_alpha   90.00
_cell.angle_beta   90.00
_cell.angle_gamma   90.00
#
_symmetry.space_group_name_H-M   'P 1'
#
loop_
_entity.id
_entity.type
_entity.pdbx_description
1 polymer ?
#
loop_
_entity_poly.entity_id
_entity_poly.type
_entity_poly.pdbx_seq_one_letter_code
_entity_poly.pdbx_strand_id
1 'polypeptide(L)'
;MTESTNIDKFIVISDLKSRGKKPVELNNYILIKDNEYVVMVLNENNKINAKELERFLSFSSKINKNSVIAVVDKYGDVTYYFLSEVRLNKK
;
A
#
# COMPACT_ATOMS: atom_id res chain seq x y z
N MET A 1 17.66 11.06 2.99
CA MET A 1 16.69 10.24 2.23
C MET A 1 15.43 10.12 3.05
N THR A 2 14.53 11.11 3.02
CA THR A 2 13.37 11.10 3.95
C THR A 2 12.18 11.97 3.56
N GLU A 3 12.29 12.90 2.59
CA GLU A 3 11.19 13.82 2.27
C GLU A 3 10.15 13.26 1.28
N SER A 4 10.57 12.48 0.27
CA SER A 4 9.67 11.98 -0.78
C SER A 4 8.60 11.02 -0.26
N THR A 5 8.94 10.15 0.70
CA THR A 5 8.00 9.18 1.27
C THR A 5 6.80 9.83 1.96
N ASN A 6 6.95 11.05 2.48
CA ASN A 6 5.89 11.73 3.20
C ASN A 6 4.86 12.36 2.23
N ILE A 7 5.32 12.87 1.08
CA ILE A 7 4.45 13.46 0.07
C ILE A 7 3.61 12.38 -0.63
N ASP A 8 4.22 11.25 -0.98
CA ASP A 8 3.53 10.15 -1.65
C ASP A 8 2.41 9.60 -0.76
N LYS A 9 2.69 9.41 0.54
CA LYS A 9 1.65 9.02 1.51
C LYS A 9 0.54 10.06 1.63
N PHE A 10 0.88 11.34 1.66
CA PHE A 10 -0.11 12.41 1.72
C PHE A 10 -1.05 12.38 0.51
N ILE A 11 -0.50 12.21 -0.70
CA ILE A 11 -1.27 12.07 -1.94
C ILE A 11 -2.23 10.89 -1.84
N VAL A 12 -1.74 9.71 -1.44
CA VAL A 12 -2.59 8.51 -1.31
C VAL A 12 -3.67 8.69 -0.25
N ILE A 13 -3.36 9.32 0.89
CA ILE A 13 -4.35 9.63 1.92
C ILE A 13 -5.43 10.58 1.38
N SER A 14 -5.03 11.59 0.60
CA SER A 14 -5.95 12.55 -0.02
C SER A 14 -6.88 11.87 -1.02
N ASP A 15 -6.33 11.05 -1.92
CA ASP A 15 -7.11 10.27 -2.90
C ASP A 15 -8.07 9.28 -2.21
N LEU A 16 -7.62 8.56 -1.18
CA LEU A 16 -8.49 7.68 -0.41
C LEU A 16 -9.64 8.44 0.26
N LYS A 17 -9.36 9.63 0.82
CA LYS A 17 -10.40 10.48 1.42
C LYS A 17 -11.39 11.00 0.38
N SER A 18 -10.94 11.43 -0.80
CA SER A 18 -11.81 11.90 -1.88
C SER A 18 -12.75 10.79 -2.38
N ARG A 19 -12.30 9.52 -2.30
CA ARG A 19 -13.11 8.31 -2.57
C ARG A 19 -13.98 7.86 -1.38
N GLY A 20 -14.12 8.69 -0.34
CA GLY A 20 -14.96 8.42 0.83
C GLY A 20 -14.40 7.36 1.77
N LYS A 21 -13.12 7.00 1.68
CA LYS A 21 -12.47 6.07 2.61
C LYS A 21 -11.96 6.83 3.85
N LYS A 22 -11.73 6.09 4.94
CA LYS A 22 -11.17 6.60 6.19
C LYS A 22 -9.76 6.04 6.43
N PRO A 23 -8.74 6.54 5.71
CA PRO A 23 -7.36 6.11 5.89
C PRO A 23 -6.79 6.60 7.23
N VAL A 24 -5.98 5.77 7.86
CA VAL A 24 -5.23 6.06 9.07
C VAL A 24 -3.80 5.59 8.86
N GLU A 25 -2.84 6.47 9.10
CA GLU A 25 -1.43 6.10 9.00
C GLU A 25 -1.06 5.14 10.14
N LEU A 26 -0.40 4.05 9.77
CA LEU A 26 0.17 3.07 10.69
C LEU A 26 1.62 2.79 10.26
N ASN A 27 2.57 3.46 10.91
CA ASN A 27 3.99 3.37 10.60
C ASN A 27 4.25 3.63 9.10
N ASN A 28 4.68 2.61 8.36
CA ASN A 28 5.00 2.69 6.93
C ASN A 28 3.80 2.40 6.01
N TYR A 29 2.63 2.11 6.58
CA TYR A 29 1.44 1.70 5.84
C TYR A 29 0.25 2.61 6.13
N ILE A 30 -0.81 2.47 5.33
CA ILE A 30 -2.09 3.13 5.55
C ILE A 30 -3.14 2.06 5.80
N LEU A 31 -3.80 2.10 6.96
CA LEU A 31 -4.97 1.28 7.26
C LEU A 31 -6.24 1.97 6.82
N ILE A 32 -7.16 1.24 6.20
CA ILE A 32 -8.50 1.78 5.91
C ILE A 32 -9.44 1.29 7.01
N LYS A 33 -9.92 2.16 7.91
CA LYS A 33 -10.71 1.73 9.08
C LYS A 33 -11.98 0.96 8.73
N ASP A 34 -12.69 1.43 7.71
CA ASP A 34 -13.99 0.87 7.32
C ASP A 34 -13.86 -0.34 6.39
N ASN A 35 -12.65 -0.69 5.95
CA ASN A 35 -12.43 -1.79 5.02
C ASN A 35 -11.32 -2.71 5.52
N GLU A 36 -11.31 -3.96 5.09
CA GLU A 36 -10.31 -4.92 5.52
C GLU A 36 -8.96 -4.73 4.81
N TYR A 37 -8.55 -3.50 4.46
CA TYR A 37 -7.35 -3.24 3.67
C TYR A 37 -6.24 -2.55 4.45
N VAL A 38 -5.00 -2.94 4.12
CA VAL A 38 -3.79 -2.20 4.42
C VAL A 38 -3.07 -1.86 3.13
N VAL A 39 -2.58 -0.63 3.03
CA VAL A 39 -1.99 -0.07 1.81
C VAL A 39 -0.51 0.22 2.03
N MET A 40 0.33 -0.27 1.13
CA MET A 40 1.73 0.13 1.01
C MET A 40 1.85 1.14 -0.13
N VAL A 41 2.53 2.26 0.12
CA VAL A 41 2.72 3.33 -0.87
C VAL A 41 4.08 3.17 -1.53
N LEU A 42 4.09 3.18 -2.86
CA LEU A 42 5.27 3.13 -3.71
C LEU A 42 5.27 4.31 -4.68
N ASN A 43 6.46 4.79 -5.01
CA ASN A 43 6.66 5.74 -6.10
C ASN A 43 7.06 4.96 -7.36
N GLU A 44 6.46 5.29 -8.51
CA GLU A 44 6.76 4.64 -9.79
C GLU A 44 8.27 4.67 -10.14
N ASN A 45 8.97 5.72 -9.73
CA ASN A 45 10.38 5.91 -10.05
C ASN A 45 11.33 5.17 -9.09
N ASN A 46 10.81 4.60 -8.00
CA ASN A 46 11.62 3.94 -6.98
C ASN A 46 11.55 2.43 -7.13
N LYS A 47 12.72 1.79 -7.22
CA LYS A 47 12.80 0.32 -7.22
C LYS A 47 12.41 -0.21 -5.84
N ILE A 48 11.56 -1.23 -5.82
CA ILE A 48 11.25 -2.03 -4.64
C ILE A 48 11.92 -3.40 -4.74
N ASN A 49 12.39 -3.93 -3.60
CA ASN A 49 12.91 -5.29 -3.54
C ASN A 49 11.78 -6.30 -3.19
N ALA A 50 11.89 -7.52 -3.70
CA ALA A 50 10.90 -8.57 -3.43
C ALA A 50 10.73 -8.86 -1.92
N LYS A 51 11.81 -8.73 -1.14
CA LYS A 51 11.81 -8.95 0.31
C LYS A 51 10.96 -7.90 1.08
N GLU A 52 10.77 -6.71 0.53
CA GLU A 52 9.87 -5.68 1.07
C GLU A 52 8.42 -6.05 0.80
N LEU A 53 8.12 -6.56 -0.40
CA LEU A 53 6.79 -7.08 -0.72
C LEU A 53 6.41 -8.27 0.18
N GLU A 54 7.33 -9.22 0.39
CA GLU A 54 7.12 -10.35 1.31
C GLU A 54 6.87 -9.87 2.75
N ARG A 55 7.64 -8.88 3.22
CA ARG A 55 7.45 -8.28 4.55
C ARG A 55 6.09 -7.61 4.68
N PHE A 56 5.65 -6.91 3.64
CA PHE A 56 4.33 -6.30 3.59
C PHE A 56 3.21 -7.35 3.63
N LEU A 57 3.30 -8.41 2.81
CA LEU A 57 2.35 -9.53 2.81
C LEU A 57 2.28 -10.25 4.17
N SER A 58 3.43 -10.49 4.79
CA SER A 58 3.49 -11.09 6.13
C SER A 58 2.83 -10.18 7.16
N PHE A 59 3.07 -8.87 7.10
CA PHE A 59 2.47 -7.89 7.99
C PHE A 59 0.94 -7.84 7.84
N SER A 60 0.43 -7.71 6.62
CA SER A 60 -1.00 -7.64 6.34
C SER A 60 -1.73 -8.91 6.79
N SER A 61 -1.12 -10.08 6.56
CA SER A 61 -1.64 -11.37 7.03
C SER A 61 -1.73 -11.43 8.55
N LYS A 62 -0.70 -10.98 9.28
CA LYS A 62 -0.68 -10.96 10.75
C LYS A 62 -1.78 -10.10 11.37
N ILE A 63 -2.17 -9.02 10.70
CA ILE A 63 -3.24 -8.13 11.17
C ILE A 63 -4.61 -8.47 10.58
N ASN A 64 -4.71 -9.59 9.84
CA ASN A 64 -5.92 -10.04 9.16
C ASN A 64 -6.54 -8.96 8.24
N LYS A 65 -5.70 -8.35 7.40
CA LYS A 65 -6.10 -7.35 6.40
C LYS A 65 -5.58 -7.75 5.03
N ASN A 66 -6.39 -7.51 4.01
CA ASN A 66 -6.07 -7.61 2.60
C ASN A 66 -4.99 -6.58 2.22
N SER A 67 -4.00 -7.01 1.44
CA SER A 67 -2.86 -6.18 1.06
C SER A 67 -3.16 -5.44 -0.25
N VAL A 68 -2.88 -4.13 -0.26
CA VAL A 68 -3.00 -3.28 -1.44
C VAL A 68 -1.70 -2.51 -1.63
N ILE A 69 -1.23 -2.43 -2.86
CA ILE A 69 -0.16 -1.51 -3.25
C ILE A 69 -0.81 -0.28 -3.89
N ALA A 70 -0.43 0.91 -3.44
CA ALA A 70 -0.72 2.17 -4.11
C ALA A 70 0.56 2.67 -4.77
N VAL A 71 0.54 2.80 -6.10
CA VAL A 71 1.65 3.35 -6.89
C VAL A 71 1.31 4.79 -7.25
N VAL A 72 2.17 5.72 -6.85
CA VAL A 72 2.08 7.14 -7.16
C VAL A 72 3.03 7.46 -8.31
N ASP A 73 2.51 8.07 -9.37
CA ASP A 73 3.32 8.53 -10.50
C ASP A 73 3.94 9.93 -10.24
N LYS A 74 4.66 10.47 -11.21
CA LYS A 74 5.29 11.80 -11.10
C LYS A 74 4.29 12.98 -11.11
N TYR A 75 3.04 12.75 -11.51
CA TYR A 75 1.98 13.76 -11.56
C TYR A 75 1.07 13.71 -10.32
N GLY A 76 1.23 12.69 -9.47
CA GLY A 76 0.42 12.47 -8.29
C GLY A 76 -0.81 11.60 -8.54
N ASP A 77 -0.92 10.97 -9.71
CA ASP A 77 -1.96 9.99 -9.99
C ASP A 77 -1.66 8.69 -9.22
N VAL A 78 -2.71 8.09 -8.65
CA VAL A 78 -2.59 6.91 -7.80
C VAL A 78 -3.27 5.71 -8.44
N THR A 79 -2.51 4.63 -8.64
CA THR A 79 -3.03 3.34 -9.10
C THR A 79 -2.95 2.29 -7.99
N TYR A 80 -4.03 1.52 -7.80
CA TYR A 80 -4.16 0.53 -6.73
C TYR A 80 -4.14 -0.90 -7.27
N TYR A 81 -3.35 -1.77 -6.65
CA TYR A 81 -3.25 -3.20 -6.98
C TYR A 81 -3.49 -4.07 -5.75
N PHE A 82 -4.30 -5.11 -5.90
CA PHE A 82 -4.38 -6.18 -4.89
C PHE A 82 -3.13 -7.03 -4.93
N LEU A 83 -2.61 -7.37 -3.76
CA LEU A 83 -1.47 -8.27 -3.61
C LEU A 83 -1.87 -9.41 -2.67
N SER A 84 -1.61 -10.64 -3.10
CA SER A 84 -1.86 -11.85 -2.31
C SER A 84 -0.79 -12.89 -2.57
N GLU A 85 -0.45 -13.68 -1.55
CA GLU A 85 0.37 -14.87 -1.72
C GLU A 85 -0.44 -15.93 -2.48
N VAL A 86 0.11 -16.45 -3.58
CA VAL A 86 -0.50 -17.53 -4.36
C VAL A 86 0.25 -18.81 -4.08
N ARG A 87 -0.44 -19.82 -3.55
CA ARG A 87 0.10 -21.18 -3.39
C ARG A 87 -0.25 -21.99 -4.62
N LEU A 88 0.74 -22.22 -5.47
CA LEU A 88 0.59 -23.09 -6.63
C LEU A 88 0.69 -24.54 -6.17
N ASN A 89 -0.46 -25.20 -6.00
CA ASN A 89 -0.50 -26.63 -5.78
C ASN A 89 -0.26 -27.33 -7.12
N LYS A 90 0.82 -28.11 -7.23
CA LYS A 90 1.05 -28.99 -8.38
C LYS A 90 0.03 -30.12 -8.33
N LYS A 91 -0.83 -30.21 -9.34
CA LYS A 91 -1.57 -31.44 -9.65
C LYS A 91 -0.67 -32.41 -10.39
#